data_AF-A0A3E0PWH4-F1
#
_entry.id   AF-A0A3E0PWH4-F1
#
_cell.length_a   1.000
_cell.length_b   1.000
_cell.length_c   1.000
_cell.angle_alpha   90.00
_cell.angle_beta   90.00
_cell.angle_gamma   90.00
#
_symmetry.space_group_name_H-M   'P 1'
#
loop_
_entity.id
_entity.type
_entity.pdbx_description
1 polymer ?
#
loop_
_entity_poly.entity_id
_entity_poly.type
_entity_poly.pdbx_seq_one_letter_code
_entity_poly.pdbx_strand_id
1 'polypeptide(L)'
;MRRTNSRRFQIPSNHKRCIMAGVRVFTDLRCWQRAREWSKAIFRFTRDAPFNSDRRLVVQINDSSESVMANIAEGFGRGTQGEFITFLGYSIGSLNETQSHLVAAYDREYLTQEDYGRLFQEGTEIRKQIVALITSMVKPGSGVKHLRKARNWSDEVWEMYERITGQERPELYRKKSE
;
A
#
# COMPACT_ATOMS: atom_id res chain seq x y z
N MET A 1 -25.06 42.81 -31.28
CA MET A 1 -24.95 41.40 -30.85
C MET A 1 -23.49 41.07 -30.58
N ARG A 2 -23.18 40.61 -29.35
CA ARG A 2 -21.83 40.49 -28.80
C ARG A 2 -21.08 39.29 -29.39
N ARG A 3 -19.88 39.51 -29.95
CA ARG A 3 -18.93 38.45 -30.31
C ARG A 3 -18.17 38.04 -29.05
N THR A 4 -18.44 36.85 -28.51
CA THR A 4 -17.69 36.27 -27.40
C THR A 4 -16.40 35.64 -27.95
N ASN A 5 -15.28 36.30 -27.64
CA ASN A 5 -13.94 35.85 -28.01
C ASN A 5 -13.50 34.77 -27.01
N SER A 6 -13.74 33.50 -27.34
CA SER A 6 -13.27 32.34 -26.57
C SER A 6 -11.76 32.21 -26.71
N ARG A 7 -11.01 32.85 -25.80
CA ARG A 7 -9.58 32.60 -25.65
C ARG A 7 -9.41 31.18 -25.09
N ARG A 8 -9.08 30.23 -25.96
CA ARG A 8 -8.52 28.93 -25.56
C ARG A 8 -7.28 29.20 -24.70
N PHE A 9 -7.37 28.86 -23.42
CA PHE A 9 -6.20 28.69 -22.57
C PHE A 9 -5.35 27.57 -23.15
N GLN A 10 -4.26 27.91 -23.82
CA GLN A 10 -3.17 26.97 -24.06
C GLN A 10 -2.30 26.96 -22.81
N ILE A 11 -2.25 25.83 -22.12
CA ILE A 11 -1.27 25.58 -21.06
C ILE A 11 -0.03 25.00 -21.74
N PRO A 12 1.12 25.67 -21.75
CA PRO A 12 2.37 25.04 -22.12
C PRO A 12 2.97 24.39 -20.88
N SER A 13 3.18 23.07 -20.88
CA SER A 13 4.06 22.46 -19.88
C SER A 13 4.89 21.35 -20.49
N ASN A 14 6.07 21.78 -20.93
CA ASN A 14 7.20 20.94 -21.25
C ASN A 14 7.74 20.36 -19.93
N HIS A 15 7.24 19.20 -19.50
CA HIS A 15 7.85 18.42 -18.42
C HIS A 15 8.12 17.01 -18.94
N LYS A 16 9.41 16.65 -18.95
CA LYS A 16 9.91 15.36 -19.43
C LYS A 16 9.21 14.23 -18.66
N ARG A 17 8.27 13.59 -19.34
CA ARG A 17 7.48 12.46 -18.88
C ARG A 17 8.42 11.25 -18.74
N CYS A 18 8.76 10.86 -17.52
CA CYS A 18 9.29 9.53 -17.25
C CYS A 18 8.53 8.93 -16.08
N ILE A 19 7.27 8.60 -16.35
CA ILE A 19 6.46 7.73 -15.51
C ILE A 19 6.41 6.43 -16.33
N MET A 20 7.16 5.42 -15.89
CA MET A 20 7.23 4.04 -16.40
C MET A 20 6.47 3.75 -17.70
N ALA A 21 7.18 3.32 -18.76
CA ALA A 21 6.63 3.05 -20.09
C ALA A 21 5.28 2.29 -20.00
N GLY A 22 4.18 2.94 -20.43
CA GLY A 22 2.84 2.36 -20.48
C GLY A 22 1.83 2.86 -19.44
N VAL A 23 2.27 3.49 -18.34
CA VAL A 23 1.36 4.01 -17.30
C VAL A 23 0.83 5.39 -17.69
N ARG A 24 -0.49 5.53 -17.85
CA ARG A 24 -1.15 6.81 -18.21
C ARG A 24 -2.06 7.34 -17.11
N VAL A 25 -2.68 6.44 -16.35
CA VAL A 25 -3.56 6.76 -15.23
C VAL A 25 -3.15 5.93 -14.01
N PHE A 26 -3.44 6.41 -12.80
CA PHE A 26 -3.06 5.74 -11.56
C PHE A 26 -3.63 4.31 -11.46
N THR A 27 -4.76 4.04 -12.12
CA THR A 27 -5.39 2.72 -12.17
C THR A 27 -4.57 1.67 -12.94
N ASP A 28 -3.58 2.10 -13.72
CA ASP A 28 -2.63 1.20 -14.39
C ASP A 28 -1.55 0.69 -13.43
N LEU A 29 -1.37 1.33 -12.27
CA LEU A 29 -0.36 0.94 -11.29
C LEU A 29 -0.78 -0.35 -10.58
N ARG A 30 0.05 -1.40 -10.70
CA ARG A 30 -0.16 -2.69 -10.03
C ARG A 30 -0.31 -2.54 -8.51
N CYS A 31 0.48 -1.67 -7.88
CA CYS A 31 0.41 -1.43 -6.44
C CYS A 31 -0.94 -0.80 -6.03
N TRP A 32 -1.48 0.10 -6.85
CA TRP A 32 -2.82 0.68 -6.62
C TRP A 32 -3.91 -0.38 -6.75
N GLN A 33 -3.86 -1.19 -7.81
CA GLN A 33 -4.84 -2.26 -8.03
C GLN A 33 -4.87 -3.26 -6.87
N ARG A 34 -3.70 -3.64 -6.36
CA ARG A 34 -3.60 -4.52 -5.19
C ARG A 34 -4.07 -3.85 -3.91
N ALA A 35 -3.69 -2.60 -3.66
CA ALA A 35 -4.16 -1.83 -2.51
C ALA A 35 -5.70 -1.73 -2.49
N ARG A 36 -6.33 -1.53 -3.65
CA ARG A 36 -7.79 -1.54 -3.79
C ARG A 36 -8.43 -2.87 -3.41
N GLU A 37 -7.88 -3.99 -3.90
CA GLU A 37 -8.44 -5.30 -3.56
C GLU A 37 -8.18 -5.70 -2.11
N TRP A 38 -7.04 -5.26 -1.55
CA TRP A 38 -6.70 -5.43 -0.14
C TRP A 38 -7.64 -4.66 0.78
N SER A 39 -7.90 -3.37 0.53
CA SER A 39 -8.88 -2.59 1.33
C SER A 39 -10.28 -3.18 1.23
N LYS A 40 -10.71 -3.63 0.04
CA LYS A 40 -11.99 -4.35 -0.13
C LYS A 40 -12.03 -5.65 0.67
N ALA A 41 -10.93 -6.38 0.78
CA ALA A 41 -10.87 -7.61 1.57
C ALA A 41 -11.02 -7.31 3.06
N ILE A 42 -10.26 -6.33 3.57
CA ILE A 42 -10.37 -5.84 4.96
C ILE A 42 -11.81 -5.41 5.26
N PHE A 43 -12.40 -4.59 4.38
CA PHE A 43 -13.78 -4.12 4.56
C PHE A 43 -14.77 -5.28 4.70
N ARG A 44 -14.62 -6.36 3.91
CA ARG A 44 -15.47 -7.56 4.06
C ARG A 44 -15.34 -8.16 5.46
N PHE A 45 -14.13 -8.39 5.96
CA PHE A 45 -13.93 -8.92 7.31
C PHE A 45 -14.53 -8.02 8.40
N THR A 46 -14.39 -6.69 8.26
CA THR A 46 -14.92 -5.75 9.26
C THR A 46 -16.46 -5.72 9.33
N ARG A 47 -17.16 -6.30 8.36
CA ARG A 47 -18.63 -6.38 8.34
C ARG A 47 -19.16 -7.63 9.06
N ASP A 48 -18.32 -8.63 9.24
CA ASP A 48 -18.71 -9.91 9.82
C ASP A 48 -18.52 -9.91 11.34
N ALA A 49 -19.33 -10.70 12.04
CA ALA A 49 -19.14 -10.90 13.47
C ALA A 49 -17.96 -11.87 13.71
N PRO A 50 -17.16 -11.70 14.78
CA PRO A 50 -17.32 -10.70 15.85
C PRO A 50 -16.73 -9.32 15.53
N PHE A 51 -15.98 -9.17 14.44
CA PHE A 51 -15.21 -7.95 14.12
C PHE A 51 -16.10 -6.70 14.08
N ASN A 52 -17.30 -6.81 13.48
CA ASN A 52 -18.22 -5.67 13.34
C ASN A 52 -18.70 -5.05 14.66
N SER A 53 -18.46 -5.69 15.81
CA SER A 53 -18.81 -5.18 17.13
C SER A 53 -17.83 -4.13 17.65
N ASP A 54 -16.54 -4.20 17.28
CA ASP A 54 -15.53 -3.19 17.63
C ASP A 54 -15.56 -2.03 16.62
N ARG A 55 -16.54 -1.14 16.81
CA ARG A 55 -16.77 0.00 15.90
C ARG A 55 -15.55 0.89 15.72
N ARG A 56 -14.71 1.02 16.74
CA ARG A 56 -13.50 1.86 16.66
C ARG A 56 -12.47 1.21 15.75
N LEU A 57 -12.16 -0.06 15.98
CA LEU A 57 -11.17 -0.76 15.15
C LEU A 57 -11.64 -0.89 13.70
N VAL A 58 -12.94 -1.14 13.49
CA VAL A 58 -13.57 -1.18 12.16
C VAL A 58 -13.34 0.12 11.39
N VAL A 59 -13.56 1.28 12.01
CA VAL A 59 -13.33 2.57 11.35
C VAL A 59 -11.85 2.76 11.04
N GLN A 60 -10.98 2.58 12.05
CA GLN A 60 -9.55 2.83 11.90
C GLN A 60 -8.88 1.94 10.84
N ILE A 61 -9.21 0.65 10.79
CA ILE A 61 -8.62 -0.27 9.81
C ILE A 61 -9.13 -0.01 8.39
N ASN A 62 -10.41 0.35 8.23
CA ASN A 62 -10.96 0.69 6.92
C ASN A 62 -10.33 1.98 6.40
N ASP A 63 -10.30 3.04 7.22
CA ASP A 63 -9.72 4.34 6.85
C ASP A 63 -8.24 4.22 6.47
N SER A 64 -7.44 3.55 7.31
CA SER A 64 -6.02 3.34 7.03
C SER A 64 -5.78 2.49 5.77
N SER A 65 -6.59 1.44 5.54
CA SER A 65 -6.43 0.59 4.35
C SER A 65 -6.81 1.30 3.05
N GLU A 66 -7.88 2.10 3.04
CA GLU A 66 -8.31 2.88 1.87
C GLU A 66 -7.34 4.03 1.57
N SER A 67 -6.75 4.61 2.63
CA SER A 67 -5.74 5.67 2.51
C SER A 67 -4.51 5.21 1.71
N VAL A 68 -4.17 3.92 1.70
CA VAL A 68 -3.05 3.40 0.88
C VAL A 68 -3.31 3.64 -0.61
N MET A 69 -4.48 3.25 -1.13
CA MET A 69 -4.79 3.47 -2.55
C MET A 69 -5.07 4.94 -2.86
N ALA A 70 -5.65 5.68 -1.91
CA ALA A 70 -5.94 7.11 -2.07
C ALA A 70 -4.65 7.92 -2.21
N ASN A 71 -3.65 7.69 -1.35
CA ASN A 71 -2.36 8.37 -1.42
C ASN A 71 -1.61 8.05 -2.73
N ILE A 72 -1.66 6.80 -3.23
CA ILE A 72 -1.07 6.45 -4.52
C ILE A 72 -1.72 7.26 -5.66
N ALA A 73 -3.05 7.33 -5.69
CA ALA A 73 -3.81 8.05 -6.71
C ALA A 73 -3.55 9.57 -6.64
N GLU A 74 -3.58 10.13 -5.43
CA GLU A 74 -3.33 11.55 -5.19
C GLU A 74 -1.92 11.93 -5.61
N GLY A 75 -0.92 11.15 -5.19
CA GLY A 75 0.47 11.34 -5.57
C GLY A 75 0.71 11.27 -7.07
N PHE A 76 0.07 10.32 -7.76
CA PHE A 76 0.16 10.19 -9.21
C PHE A 76 -0.39 11.41 -9.95
N GLY A 77 -1.43 12.05 -9.39
CA GLY A 77 -2.01 13.28 -9.90
C GLY A 77 -1.17 14.54 -9.65
N ARG A 78 -0.08 14.44 -8.86
CA ARG A 78 0.81 15.58 -8.58
C ARG A 78 1.74 15.87 -9.77
N GLY A 79 2.18 17.13 -9.84
CA GLY A 79 2.90 17.66 -11.02
C GLY A 79 4.36 17.24 -11.10
N THR A 80 4.93 16.70 -10.02
CA THR A 80 6.36 16.36 -9.96
C THR A 80 6.61 14.95 -9.40
N GLN A 81 7.75 14.40 -9.81
CA GLN A 81 8.24 13.11 -9.32
C GLN A 81 8.51 13.11 -7.80
N GLY A 82 9.01 14.22 -7.26
CA GLY A 82 9.29 14.36 -5.83
C GLY A 82 8.02 14.30 -4.98
N GLU A 83 6.97 14.99 -5.40
CA GLU A 83 5.66 14.90 -4.74
C GLU A 83 5.10 13.48 -4.81
N PHE A 84 5.19 12.82 -5.97
CA PHE A 84 4.71 11.46 -6.09
C PHE A 84 5.43 10.52 -5.11
N ILE A 85 6.76 10.62 -5.00
CA ILE A 85 7.54 9.85 -4.01
C ILE A 85 7.08 10.13 -2.57
N THR A 86 6.82 11.39 -2.21
CA THR A 86 6.31 11.75 -0.88
C THR A 86 4.98 11.08 -0.58
N PHE A 87 4.04 11.12 -1.52
CA PHE A 87 2.73 10.46 -1.38
C PHE A 87 2.82 8.93 -1.34
N LEU A 88 3.76 8.33 -2.09
CA LEU A 88 4.07 6.90 -1.93
C LEU A 88 4.61 6.60 -0.53
N GLY A 89 5.35 7.53 0.08
CA GLY A 89 5.75 7.46 1.50
C GLY A 89 4.56 7.45 2.45
N TYR A 90 3.58 8.34 2.26
CA TYR A 90 2.33 8.32 3.04
C TYR A 90 1.55 7.03 2.86
N SER A 91 1.52 6.48 1.64
CA SER A 91 0.92 5.18 1.35
C SER A 91 1.55 4.05 2.18
N ILE A 92 2.88 4.04 2.34
CA ILE A 92 3.58 3.08 3.22
C ILE A 92 3.23 3.32 4.69
N GLY A 93 3.07 4.57 5.12
CA GLY A 93 2.64 4.93 6.47
C GLY A 93 1.28 4.31 6.81
N SER A 94 0.26 4.57 6.00
CA SER A 94 -1.08 4.02 6.17
C SER A 94 -1.13 2.49 6.06
N LEU A 95 -0.26 1.90 5.24
CA LEU A 95 -0.11 0.45 5.13
C LEU A 95 0.40 -0.16 6.44
N ASN A 96 1.41 0.44 7.06
CA ASN A 96 1.93 -0.03 8.35
C ASN A 96 0.89 0.13 9.47
N GLU A 97 0.12 1.23 9.46
CA GLU A 97 -0.99 1.44 10.39
C GLU A 97 -2.07 0.35 10.23
N THR A 98 -2.47 0.06 8.99
CA THR A 98 -3.39 -1.03 8.67
C THR A 98 -2.88 -2.38 9.18
N GLN A 99 -1.59 -2.68 8.96
CA GLN A 99 -0.96 -3.91 9.47
C GLN A 99 -0.96 -3.97 11.00
N SER A 100 -0.77 -2.84 11.68
CA SER A 100 -0.90 -2.77 13.15
C SER A 100 -2.34 -3.05 13.61
N HIS A 101 -3.34 -2.57 12.88
CA HIS A 101 -4.74 -2.86 13.18
C HIS A 101 -5.10 -4.33 12.89
N LEU A 102 -4.49 -4.96 11.88
CA LEU A 102 -4.64 -6.40 11.63
C LEU A 102 -4.12 -7.24 12.80
N VAL A 103 -2.97 -6.87 13.39
CA VAL A 103 -2.45 -7.53 14.60
C VAL A 103 -3.46 -7.40 15.73
N ALA A 104 -3.98 -6.19 15.94
CA ALA A 104 -4.94 -5.93 17.00
C ALA A 104 -6.29 -6.66 16.77
N ALA A 105 -6.71 -6.87 15.51
CA ALA A 105 -7.89 -7.66 15.17
C ALA A 105 -7.66 -9.16 15.43
N TYR A 106 -6.46 -9.66 15.12
CA TYR A 106 -6.05 -11.03 15.39
C TYR A 106 -5.97 -11.33 16.90
N ASP A 107 -5.33 -10.46 17.69
CA ASP A 107 -5.21 -10.61 19.15
C ASP A 107 -6.57 -10.62 19.87
N ARG A 108 -7.61 -10.03 19.22
CA ARG A 108 -9.00 -10.04 19.70
C ARG A 108 -9.84 -11.18 19.12
N GLU A 109 -9.21 -12.11 18.41
CA GLU A 109 -9.84 -13.28 17.79
C GLU A 109 -10.90 -12.91 16.73
N TYR A 110 -10.77 -11.73 16.11
CA TYR A 110 -11.68 -11.29 15.03
C TYR A 110 -11.28 -11.87 13.66
N LEU A 111 -10.05 -12.33 13.54
CA LEU A 111 -9.50 -12.96 12.35
C LEU A 111 -8.91 -14.32 12.74
N THR A 112 -9.08 -15.31 11.88
CA THR A 112 -8.33 -16.55 11.99
C THR A 112 -6.85 -16.30 11.72
N GLN A 113 -5.98 -17.20 12.17
CA GLN A 113 -4.55 -17.19 11.85
C GLN A 113 -4.31 -17.14 10.32
N GLU A 114 -5.09 -17.91 9.56
CA GLU A 114 -4.96 -17.95 8.11
C GLU A 114 -5.36 -16.61 7.46
N ASP A 115 -6.49 -16.03 7.87
CA ASP A 115 -6.97 -14.76 7.34
C ASP A 115 -6.05 -13.61 7.69
N TYR A 116 -5.59 -13.55 8.95
CA TYR A 116 -4.58 -12.60 9.39
C TYR A 116 -3.32 -12.72 8.54
N GLY A 117 -2.75 -13.92 8.41
CA GLY A 117 -1.54 -14.17 7.63
C GLY A 117 -1.68 -13.74 6.18
N ARG A 118 -2.81 -14.06 5.55
CA ARG A 118 -3.13 -13.69 4.17
C ARG A 118 -3.20 -12.17 3.98
N LEU A 119 -3.93 -11.47 4.85
CA LEU A 119 -4.09 -10.01 4.79
C LEU A 119 -2.77 -9.29 5.09
N PHE A 120 -2.01 -9.76 6.07
CA PHE A 120 -0.73 -9.17 6.43
C PHE A 120 0.30 -9.32 5.31
N GLN A 121 0.39 -10.51 4.71
CA GLN A 121 1.30 -10.79 3.61
C GLN A 121 0.95 -9.96 2.36
N GLU A 122 -0.33 -9.77 2.05
CA GLU A 122 -0.76 -8.92 0.94
C GLU A 122 -0.28 -7.47 1.12
N GLY A 123 -0.43 -6.91 2.34
CA GLY A 123 0.15 -5.60 2.68
C GLY A 123 1.66 -5.56 2.45
N THR A 124 2.39 -6.59 2.86
CA THR A 124 3.84 -6.68 2.62
C THR A 124 4.19 -6.70 1.13
N GLU A 125 3.44 -7.41 0.29
CA GLU A 125 3.65 -7.42 -1.16
C GLU A 125 3.33 -6.07 -1.81
N ILE A 126 2.26 -5.39 -1.38
CA ILE A 126 1.94 -4.03 -1.82
C ILE A 126 3.08 -3.08 -1.48
N ARG A 127 3.61 -3.14 -0.25
CA ARG A 127 4.75 -2.32 0.18
C ARG A 127 5.98 -2.55 -0.70
N LYS A 128 6.31 -3.80 -1.03
CA LYS A 128 7.43 -4.12 -1.94
C LYS A 128 7.24 -3.45 -3.30
N GLN A 129 6.02 -3.47 -3.85
CA GLN A 129 5.72 -2.81 -5.13
C GLN A 129 5.85 -1.29 -5.05
N ILE A 130 5.39 -0.67 -3.95
CA ILE A 130 5.55 0.77 -3.73
C ILE A 130 7.04 1.14 -3.63
N VAL A 131 7.83 0.39 -2.86
CA VAL A 131 9.28 0.63 -2.72
C VAL A 131 10.01 0.44 -4.05
N ALA A 132 9.64 -0.59 -4.83
CA ALA A 132 10.21 -0.81 -6.16
C ALA A 132 9.89 0.37 -7.11
N LEU A 133 8.66 0.89 -7.07
CA LEU A 133 8.25 2.06 -7.85
C LEU A 133 9.00 3.34 -7.42
N ILE A 134 9.19 3.56 -6.12
CA ILE A 134 10.03 4.67 -5.63
C ILE A 134 11.46 4.51 -6.15
N THR A 135 12.02 3.30 -6.05
CA THR A 135 13.40 3.03 -6.45
C THR A 135 13.61 3.21 -7.95
N SER A 136 12.64 2.81 -8.79
CA SER A 136 12.72 3.00 -10.25
C SER A 136 12.66 4.47 -10.67
N MET A 137 12.19 5.35 -9.78
CA MET A 137 12.12 6.80 -9.99
C MET A 137 13.41 7.52 -9.55
N VAL A 138 14.17 6.96 -8.61
CA VAL A 138 15.40 7.58 -8.09
C VAL A 138 16.61 7.13 -8.93
N LYS A 139 17.41 8.08 -9.45
CA LYS A 139 18.63 7.76 -10.22
C LYS A 139 19.72 7.18 -9.29
N PRO A 140 20.51 6.18 -9.73
CA PRO A 140 21.74 5.81 -9.05
C PRO A 140 22.67 7.03 -8.95
N GLY A 141 23.08 7.40 -7.72
CA GLY A 141 24.00 8.52 -7.48
C GLY A 141 23.35 9.87 -7.14
N SER A 142 22.02 9.99 -7.02
CA SER A 142 21.34 11.25 -6.67
C SER A 142 21.41 11.65 -5.19
N GLY A 143 22.39 11.14 -4.44
CA GLY A 143 22.59 11.50 -3.02
C GLY A 143 21.66 10.82 -2.02
N VAL A 144 20.73 9.95 -2.45
CA VAL A 144 19.99 9.05 -1.55
C VAL A 144 20.95 7.94 -1.10
N LYS A 145 21.81 8.28 -0.14
CA LYS A 145 22.77 7.34 0.46
C LYS A 145 21.99 6.32 1.30
N HIS A 146 22.10 5.05 0.92
CA HIS A 146 21.64 3.89 1.67
C HIS A 146 20.13 3.82 1.92
N LEU A 147 19.33 3.61 0.86
CA LEU A 147 18.13 2.78 1.06
C LEU A 147 18.64 1.43 1.58
N ARG A 148 18.40 1.14 2.87
CA ARG A 148 18.70 -0.17 3.47
C ARG A 148 18.21 -1.22 2.48
N LYS A 149 19.08 -2.15 2.07
CA LYS A 149 18.66 -3.34 1.30
C LYS A 149 17.41 -3.87 1.97
N ALA A 150 16.29 -3.91 1.23
CA ALA A 150 15.08 -4.53 1.74
C ALA A 150 15.46 -5.96 2.14
N ARG A 151 15.47 -6.24 3.45
CA ARG A 151 15.71 -7.60 3.95
C ARG A 151 14.58 -8.49 3.41
N ASN A 152 14.79 -9.80 3.34
CA ASN A 152 13.83 -10.68 2.69
C ASN A 152 12.53 -10.78 3.52
N TRP A 153 11.58 -9.89 3.22
CA TRP A 153 10.41 -9.61 4.07
C TRP A 153 9.48 -10.82 4.29
N SER A 154 9.52 -11.87 3.46
CA SER A 154 8.67 -13.04 3.68
C SER A 154 9.05 -13.80 4.95
N ASP A 155 10.35 -13.99 5.21
CA ASP A 155 10.79 -14.72 6.38
C ASP A 155 10.59 -13.88 7.66
N GLU A 156 10.87 -12.58 7.58
CA GLU A 156 10.74 -11.65 8.71
C GLU A 156 9.30 -11.41 9.15
N VAL A 157 8.35 -11.40 8.22
CA VAL A 157 6.92 -11.29 8.55
C VAL A 157 6.46 -12.49 9.36
N TRP A 158 6.91 -13.69 8.97
CA TRP A 158 6.57 -14.91 9.69
C TRP A 158 7.36 -15.06 10.98
N GLU A 159 8.63 -14.67 11.03
CA GLU A 159 9.41 -14.59 12.28
C GLU A 159 8.77 -13.59 13.25
N MET A 160 8.30 -12.45 12.74
CA MET A 160 7.58 -11.47 13.54
C MET A 160 6.22 -12.01 14.00
N TYR A 161 5.49 -12.71 13.13
CA TYR A 161 4.24 -13.38 13.48
C TYR A 161 4.46 -14.40 14.61
N GLU A 162 5.45 -15.27 14.46
CA GLU A 162 5.83 -16.28 15.47
C GLU A 162 6.20 -15.60 16.79
N ARG A 163 6.95 -14.50 16.72
CA ARG A 163 7.34 -13.73 17.90
C ARG A 163 6.17 -13.02 18.59
N ILE A 164 5.23 -12.44 17.82
CA ILE A 164 4.10 -11.67 18.38
C ILE A 164 3.03 -12.61 18.94
N THR A 165 2.71 -13.66 18.19
CA THR A 165 1.56 -14.53 18.49
C THR A 165 1.94 -15.76 19.30
N GLY A 166 3.23 -16.10 19.37
CA GLY A 166 3.72 -17.34 19.98
C GLY A 166 3.35 -18.60 19.20
N GLN A 167 2.72 -18.47 18.03
CA GLN A 167 2.27 -19.58 17.20
C GLN A 167 3.23 -19.83 16.05
N GLU A 168 3.44 -21.10 15.70
CA GLU A 168 4.19 -21.44 14.50
C GLU A 168 3.48 -20.91 13.24
N ARG A 169 4.26 -20.44 12.26
CA ARG A 169 3.70 -20.00 10.98
C ARG A 169 2.89 -21.13 10.33
N PRO A 170 1.77 -20.83 9.62
CA PRO A 170 0.96 -21.85 8.97
C PRO A 170 1.78 -22.70 8.01
N GLU A 171 1.44 -23.98 7.89
CA GLU A 171 2.22 -24.96 7.13
C GLU A 171 2.46 -24.56 5.66
N LEU A 172 1.49 -23.89 5.04
CA LEU A 172 1.57 -23.33 3.69
C LEU A 172 2.76 -22.37 3.50
N TYR A 173 3.24 -21.75 4.57
CA TYR A 173 4.31 -20.76 4.59
C TYR A 173 5.58 -21.24 5.31
N ARG A 174 5.62 -22.51 5.72
CA ARG A 174 6.89 -23.15 6.13
C ARG A 174 7.71 -23.38 4.86
N LYS A 175 9.01 -23.05 4.90
CA LYS A 175 9.93 -23.45 3.82
C LYS A 175 9.81 -24.97 3.70
N LYS A 176 9.55 -25.48 2.49
CA LYS A 176 9.66 -26.92 2.25
C LYS A 176 11.08 -27.31 2.66
N SER A 177 11.18 -28.20 3.64
CA SER A 177 12.44 -28.89 3.94
C SER A 177 12.90 -29.54 2.64
N GLU A 178 14.09 -29.16 2.18
CA GLU A 178 14.79 -29.82 1.06
C GLU A 178 14.92 -31.33 1.29
#